data_AF-A0A286P611-F1
#
_entry.id   AF-A0A286P611-F1
#
_cell.length_a   1.000
_cell.length_b   1.000
_cell.length_c   1.000
_cell.angle_alpha   90.00
_cell.angle_beta   90.00
_cell.angle_gamma   90.00
#
_symmetry.space_group_name_H-M   'P 1'
#
loop_
_entity.id
_entity.type
_entity.pdbx_description
1 polymer ?
#
loop_
_entity_poly.entity_id
_entity_poly.type
_entity_poly.pdbx_seq_one_letter_code
_entity_poly.pdbx_strand_id
1 'polypeptide(L)'
;METMQQARLDAAAAANAEDASVWRWFCALLEERRVRWRYAFGQWVVSVDRVRVAAESNFHDAIRAAKQAAENRGLGLLHEASGDVRRPRVNEDVTRCLRSDDECMRSPVGHTH
;
A
#
# COMPACT_ATOMS: atom_id res chain seq x y z
N MET A 1 -11.58 31.39 2.13
CA MET A 1 -11.52 30.18 2.99
C MET A 1 -11.86 28.90 2.21
N GLU A 2 -12.05 28.95 0.88
CA GLU A 2 -12.46 27.78 0.08
C GLU A 2 -11.32 26.80 -0.28
N THR A 3 -10.05 27.20 -0.17
CA THR A 3 -8.90 26.38 -0.60
C THR A 3 -8.67 25.14 0.26
N MET A 4 -8.82 25.23 1.59
CA MET A 4 -8.69 24.07 2.49
C MET A 4 -9.81 23.06 2.31
N GLN A 5 -11.03 23.52 2.00
CA GLN A 5 -12.18 22.65 1.84
C GLN A 5 -12.09 21.87 0.52
N GLN A 6 -11.64 22.53 -0.55
CA GLN A 6 -11.34 21.88 -1.83
C GLN A 6 -10.21 20.85 -1.71
N ALA A 7 -9.12 21.17 -0.99
CA ALA A 7 -8.01 20.24 -0.76
C ALA A 7 -8.44 18.99 0.04
N ARG A 8 -9.35 19.13 1.01
CA ARG A 8 -9.89 17.99 1.75
C ARG A 8 -10.80 17.11 0.90
N LEU A 9 -11.61 17.71 0.03
CA LEU A 9 -12.48 16.98 -0.89
C LEU A 9 -11.66 16.19 -1.92
N ASP A 10 -10.59 16.80 -2.45
CA ASP A 10 -9.68 16.15 -3.39
C ASP A 10 -8.94 14.97 -2.73
N ALA A 11 -8.42 15.16 -1.52
CA ALA A 11 -7.79 14.08 -0.74
C ALA A 11 -8.76 12.93 -0.43
N ALA A 12 -10.02 13.25 -0.10
CA ALA A 12 -11.06 12.24 0.12
C ALA A 12 -11.42 11.49 -1.17
N ALA A 13 -11.51 12.19 -2.31
CA ALA A 13 -11.77 11.58 -3.60
C ALA A 13 -10.63 10.65 -4.04
N ALA A 14 -9.38 11.08 -3.84
CA ALA A 14 -8.20 10.27 -4.12
C ALA A 14 -8.17 9.00 -3.23
N ALA A 15 -8.41 9.14 -1.93
CA ALA A 15 -8.48 8.01 -1.01
C ALA A 15 -9.60 7.03 -1.38
N ASN A 16 -10.76 7.54 -1.79
CA ASN A 16 -11.88 6.71 -2.23
C ASN A 16 -11.60 6.00 -3.56
N ALA A 17 -10.92 6.65 -4.51
CA ALA A 17 -10.54 6.04 -5.78
C ALA A 17 -9.54 4.89 -5.59
N GLU A 18 -8.58 5.07 -4.68
CA GLU A 18 -7.64 4.04 -4.27
C GLU A 18 -8.35 2.84 -3.63
N ASP A 19 -9.26 3.09 -2.69
CA ASP A 19 -10.05 2.04 -2.02
C ASP A 19 -10.94 1.29 -3.02
N ALA A 20 -11.61 2.00 -3.94
CA ALA A 20 -12.40 1.39 -5.01
C ALA A 20 -11.54 0.48 -5.90
N SER A 21 -10.31 0.86 -6.21
CA SER A 21 -9.39 0.04 -7.02
C SER A 21 -8.96 -1.23 -6.29
N VAL A 22 -8.72 -1.12 -4.97
CA VAL A 22 -8.41 -2.27 -4.11
C VAL A 22 -9.59 -3.25 -4.06
N TRP A 23 -10.81 -2.74 -3.87
CA TRP A 23 -12.00 -3.58 -3.83
C TRP A 23 -12.31 -4.24 -5.16
N ARG A 24 -12.13 -3.54 -6.29
CA ARG A 24 -12.31 -4.13 -7.62
C ARG A 24 -11.40 -5.33 -7.84
N TRP A 25 -10.12 -5.19 -7.49
CA TRP A 25 -9.15 -6.28 -7.56
C TRP A 25 -9.54 -7.44 -6.62
N PHE A 26 -9.93 -7.12 -5.38
CA PHE A 26 -10.33 -8.13 -4.41
C PHE A 26 -11.58 -8.92 -4.84
N CYS A 27 -12.61 -8.23 -5.32
CA CYS A 27 -13.85 -8.84 -5.82
C CYS A 27 -13.57 -9.76 -7.00
N ALA A 28 -12.77 -9.33 -7.98
CA ALA A 28 -12.43 -10.18 -9.12
C ALA A 28 -11.73 -11.49 -8.69
N LEU A 29 -10.76 -11.41 -7.76
CA LEU A 29 -10.11 -12.61 -7.21
C LEU A 29 -11.03 -13.47 -6.35
N LEU A 30 -12.02 -12.86 -5.69
CA LEU A 30 -13.04 -13.55 -4.92
C LEU A 30 -13.97 -14.36 -5.83
N GLU A 31 -14.40 -13.78 -6.94
CA GLU A 31 -15.20 -14.43 -7.98
C GLU A 31 -14.47 -15.62 -8.59
N GLU A 32 -13.17 -15.47 -8.88
CA GLU A 32 -12.29 -16.56 -9.35
C GLU A 32 -11.95 -17.58 -8.25
N ARG A 33 -12.35 -17.36 -6.99
CA ARG A 33 -11.99 -18.16 -5.80
C ARG A 33 -10.47 -18.32 -5.58
N ARG A 34 -9.67 -17.37 -6.07
CA ARG A 34 -8.20 -17.39 -6.00
C ARG A 34 -7.66 -16.74 -4.73
N VAL A 35 -8.47 -15.92 -4.05
CA VAL A 35 -8.12 -15.31 -2.77
C VAL A 35 -8.67 -16.11 -1.59
N ARG A 36 -7.85 -16.26 -0.55
CA ARG A 36 -8.24 -16.79 0.76
C ARG A 36 -7.72 -15.86 1.84
N TRP A 37 -8.53 -15.62 2.86
CA TRP A 37 -8.12 -14.85 4.03
C TRP A 37 -8.45 -15.62 5.30
N ARG A 38 -7.62 -15.42 6.32
CA ARG A 38 -7.82 -16.00 7.64
C ARG A 38 -7.24 -15.08 8.70
N TYR A 39 -7.96 -14.88 9.79
CA TYR A 39 -7.40 -14.29 10.99
C TYR A 39 -6.70 -15.36 11.83
N ALA A 40 -5.40 -15.20 12.07
CA ALA A 40 -4.59 -16.12 12.86
C ALA A 40 -3.46 -15.37 13.58
N PHE A 41 -3.15 -15.78 14.82
CA PHE A 41 -2.06 -15.21 15.63
C PHE A 41 -2.13 -13.68 15.79
N GLY A 42 -3.34 -13.12 15.89
CA GLY A 42 -3.53 -11.68 16.02
C GLY A 42 -3.41 -10.89 14.71
N GLN A 43 -3.28 -11.58 13.57
CA GLN A 43 -3.08 -10.95 12.27
C GLN A 43 -4.03 -11.52 11.21
N TRP A 44 -4.45 -10.67 10.27
CA TRP A 44 -5.13 -11.02 9.04
C TRP A 44 -4.11 -11.49 8.01
N VAL A 45 -4.13 -12.80 7.73
CA VAL A 45 -3.29 -13.42 6.71
C VAL A 45 -4.09 -13.56 5.43
N VAL A 46 -3.58 -12.96 4.35
CA VAL A 46 -4.19 -13.02 3.03
C VAL A 46 -3.29 -13.83 2.11
N SER A 47 -3.90 -14.79 1.41
CA SER A 47 -3.25 -15.65 0.43
C SER A 47 -3.94 -15.50 -0.91
N VAL A 48 -3.17 -15.28 -1.97
CA VAL A 48 -3.64 -15.18 -3.34
C VAL A 48 -2.94 -16.28 -4.13
N ASP A 49 -3.70 -17.03 -4.93
CA ASP A 49 -3.15 -18.12 -5.75
C ASP A 49 -2.40 -19.19 -4.92
N ARG A 50 -2.92 -19.48 -3.72
CA ARG A 50 -2.30 -20.37 -2.71
C ARG A 50 -0.98 -19.87 -2.11
N VAL A 51 -0.51 -18.68 -2.47
CA VAL A 51 0.68 -18.06 -1.91
C VAL A 51 0.27 -17.04 -0.85
N ARG A 52 0.88 -17.11 0.34
CA ARG A 52 0.73 -16.06 1.35
C ARG A 52 1.39 -14.78 0.85
N VAL A 53 0.58 -13.73 0.67
CA VAL A 53 1.04 -12.45 0.12
C VAL A 53 1.14 -11.35 1.17
N ALA A 54 0.29 -11.38 2.21
CA ALA A 54 0.31 -10.37 3.26
C ALA A 54 -0.09 -10.94 4.62
N ALA A 55 0.36 -10.28 5.69
CA ALA A 55 -0.11 -10.50 7.04
C ALA A 55 -0.02 -9.21 7.86
N GLU A 56 -1.18 -8.64 8.16
CA GLU A 56 -1.28 -7.36 8.87
C GLU A 56 -2.21 -7.47 10.08
N SER A 57 -2.11 -6.54 11.02
CA SER A 57 -2.99 -6.52 12.20
C SER A 57 -4.44 -6.16 11.86
N ASN A 58 -4.67 -5.40 10.78
CA ASN A 58 -5.99 -4.96 10.32
C ASN A 58 -6.33 -5.56 8.95
N PHE A 59 -7.62 -5.81 8.72
CA PHE A 59 -8.10 -6.40 7.48
C PHE A 59 -7.87 -5.48 6.27
N HIS A 60 -8.20 -4.19 6.38
CA HIS A 60 -8.01 -3.23 5.29
C HIS A 60 -6.53 -3.11 4.88
N ASP A 61 -5.63 -3.00 5.86
CA ASP A 61 -4.18 -3.02 5.61
C ASP A 61 -3.74 -4.34 4.97
N ALA A 62 -4.26 -5.48 5.43
CA ALA A 62 -3.94 -6.78 4.86
C ALA A 62 -4.36 -6.89 3.39
N ILE A 63 -5.53 -6.36 3.00
CA ILE A 63 -5.97 -6.35 1.60
C ILE A 63 -5.09 -5.40 0.77
N ARG A 64 -4.76 -4.21 1.28
CA ARG A 64 -3.91 -3.24 0.57
C ARG A 64 -2.49 -3.76 0.37
N ALA A 65 -1.90 -4.34 1.41
CA ALA A 65 -0.61 -5.00 1.36
C ALA A 65 -0.65 -6.22 0.42
N ALA A 66 -1.74 -7.00 0.44
CA ALA A 66 -1.92 -8.14 -0.46
C ALA A 66 -1.97 -7.69 -1.92
N LYS A 67 -2.67 -6.60 -2.26
CA LYS A 67 -2.70 -6.05 -3.62
C LYS A 67 -1.30 -5.68 -4.09
N GLN A 68 -0.58 -4.87 -3.32
CA GLN A 68 0.78 -4.45 -3.69
C GLN A 68 1.74 -5.64 -3.84
N ALA A 69 1.68 -6.61 -2.91
CA ALA A 69 2.49 -7.82 -2.98
C ALA A 69 2.12 -8.71 -4.17
N ALA A 70 0.83 -8.81 -4.50
CA ALA A 70 0.35 -9.54 -5.67
C ALA A 70 0.82 -8.89 -6.98
N GLU A 71 0.71 -7.56 -7.09
CA GLU A 71 1.19 -6.79 -8.24
C GLU A 71 2.71 -6.93 -8.43
N ASN A 72 3.49 -6.89 -7.34
CA ASN A 72 4.94 -7.05 -7.41
C ASN A 72 5.36 -8.46 -7.80
N ARG A 73 4.57 -9.47 -7.42
CA ARG A 73 4.86 -10.89 -7.72
C ARG A 73 4.19 -11.39 -9.01
N GLY A 74 3.36 -10.57 -9.66
CA GLY A 74 2.53 -10.99 -10.79
C GLY A 74 1.45 -12.02 -10.42
N LEU A 75 1.08 -12.12 -9.15
CA LEU A 75 0.02 -13.01 -8.67
C LEU A 75 -1.33 -12.31 -8.81
N GLY A 76 -2.38 -13.04 -9.17
CA GLY A 76 -3.71 -12.44 -9.35
C GLY A 76 -3.80 -11.47 -10.54
N LEU A 77 -2.88 -11.58 -11.52
CA LEU A 77 -3.14 -11.07 -12.87
C LEU A 77 -4.46 -11.66 -13.33
N LEU A 78 -5.46 -10.79 -13.49
CA LEU A 78 -6.74 -11.13 -14.09
C LEU A 78 -6.43 -11.78 -15.43
N HIS A 79 -6.94 -12.98 -15.64
CA HIS A 79 -6.77 -13.71 -16.88
C HIS A 79 -7.65 -13.07 -17.97
N GLU A 80 -7.32 -11.87 -18.40
CA GLU A 80 -7.90 -11.28 -19.60
C GLU A 80 -6.82 -11.34 -20.68
N ALA A 81 -6.87 -12.45 -21.44
CA ALA A 81 -6.26 -12.68 -22.74
C ALA A 81 -4.78 -12.26 -22.92
N SER A 82 -3.90 -13.28 -22.92
CA SER A 82 -2.78 -13.43 -23.86
C SER A 82 -2.25 -12.15 -24.52
N GLY A 83 -1.36 -11.44 -23.83
CA GLY A 83 -0.63 -10.31 -24.40
C GLY A 83 0.52 -9.92 -23.48
N ASP A 84 1.72 -10.31 -23.87
CA ASP A 84 3.01 -9.98 -23.26
C ASP A 84 3.05 -8.55 -22.69
N VAL A 85 3.09 -8.43 -21.35
CA VAL A 85 3.54 -7.18 -20.70
C VAL A 85 4.69 -7.55 -19.77
N ARG A 86 5.88 -7.58 -20.35
CA ARG A 86 7.15 -7.53 -19.63
C ARG A 86 7.15 -6.28 -18.74
N ARG A 87 6.89 -6.43 -17.44
CA ARG A 87 7.05 -5.32 -16.49
C ARG A 87 8.53 -5.11 -16.16
N PRO A 88 9.04 -3.87 -16.18
CA PRO A 88 10.37 -3.56 -15.68
C PRO A 88 10.40 -3.75 -14.17
N ARG A 89 11.48 -4.35 -13.67
CA ARG A 89 11.80 -4.37 -12.24
C ARG A 89 11.87 -2.92 -11.77
N VAL A 90 10.92 -2.49 -10.95
CA VAL A 90 11.06 -1.25 -10.18
C VAL A 90 12.21 -1.47 -9.20
N ASN A 91 13.29 -0.72 -9.40
CA ASN A 91 14.42 -0.67 -8.48
C ASN A 91 13.94 -0.20 -7.10
N GLU A 92 14.25 -0.96 -6.06
CA GLU A 92 14.28 -0.51 -4.67
C GLU A 92 15.42 0.51 -4.51
N ASP A 93 15.16 1.77 -4.89
CA ASP A 93 16.05 2.89 -4.57
C ASP A 93 15.21 4.18 -4.46
N VAL A 94 14.32 4.20 -3.46
CA VAL A 94 13.78 5.47 -2.93
C VAL A 94 13.67 5.37 -1.41
N THR A 95 14.81 5.14 -0.77
CA THR A 95 14.99 5.54 0.63
C THR A 95 16.32 6.26 0.73
N ARG A 96 16.35 7.48 0.19
CA ARG A 96 17.33 8.46 0.62
C ARG A 96 16.72 9.85 0.60
N CYS A 97 16.92 10.53 1.73
CA CYS A 97 16.82 11.98 1.90
C CYS A 97 15.44 12.57 2.21
N LEU A 98 14.84 12.22 3.35
CA LEU A 98 14.02 13.15 4.16
C LEU A 98 14.25 12.95 5.68
N ARG A 99 15.50 12.75 6.09
CA ARG A 99 15.93 12.91 7.49
C ARG A 99 17.23 13.68 7.52
N SER A 100 17.14 15.00 7.39
CA SER A 100 18.28 15.87 7.68
C SER A 100 17.86 17.31 7.95
N ASP A 101 16.85 17.54 8.80
CA ASP A 101 16.55 18.91 9.30
C ASP A 101 15.91 18.95 10.70
N ASP A 102 16.09 17.91 11.54
CA ASP A 102 15.56 17.92 12.92
C ASP A 102 16.63 18.17 14.00
N GLU A 103 17.83 18.63 13.65
CA GLU A 103 18.90 18.87 14.63
C GLU A 103 19.45 20.29 14.56
N CYS A 104 18.59 21.30 14.76
CA CYS A 104 19.03 22.69 14.93
C CYS A 104 18.15 23.49 15.91
N MET A 105 17.75 22.89 17.04
CA MET A 105 17.26 23.64 18.22
C MET A 105 17.73 22.95 19.51
N ARG A 106 19.06 22.88 19.71
CA ARG A 106 19.64 22.70 21.05
C ARG A 106 20.58 23.86 21.34
N SER A 107 20.09 24.81 22.11
CA SER A 107 20.90 25.79 22.84
C SER A 107 21.96 25.07 23.67
N PRO A 108 23.10 25.75 23.92
CA PRO A 108 23.62 25.74 25.28
C PRO A 108 23.90 27.15 25.79
N VAL A 109 23.79 27.21 27.10
CA VAL A 109 23.92 28.34 28.00
C VAL A 109 25.41 28.72 28.16
N GLY A 110 25.71 30.02 28.13
CA GLY A 110 26.76 30.74 28.87
C GLY A 110 28.21 30.22 28.92
N HIS A 111 29.16 31.06 28.50
CA HIS A 111 30.32 31.44 29.32
C HIS A 111 31.02 32.72 28.82
N THR A 112 31.35 33.54 29.82
CA THR A 112 32.11 34.78 29.97
C THR A 112 33.41 34.92 29.15
N HIS A 113 33.65 36.12 28.60
CA HIS A 113 34.83 36.95 28.92
C HIS A 113 34.61 38.42 28.50
#